data_AF-A0A919RXP3-F1
#
_entry.id   AF-A0A919RXP3-F1
#
_cell.length_a   1.000
_cell.length_b   1.000
_cell.length_c   1.000
_cell.angle_alpha   90.00
_cell.angle_beta   90.00
_cell.angle_gamma   90.00
#
_symmetry.space_group_name_H-M   'P 1'
#
loop_
_entity.id
_entity.type
_entity.pdbx_description
1 polymer ?
#
loop_
_entity_poly.entity_id
_entity_poly.type
_entity_poly.pdbx_seq_one_letter_code
_entity_poly.pdbx_strand_id
1 'polypeptide(L)' 'MKLCIVGSGMIVWDFLTITPYLNKIELIAIYYTKRSEAVSKDLASKYNIKNMFSNYSQYSSRY' A
#
# COMPACT_ATOMS: atom_id res chain seq x y z
N MET A 1 13.17 6.63 1.81
CA MET A 1 13.04 5.21 1.42
C MET A 1 11.66 5.00 0.83
N LYS A 2 11.55 4.28 -0.29
CA LYS A 2 10.27 3.97 -0.93
C LYS A 2 9.72 2.67 -0.34
N LEU A 3 8.46 2.67 0.06
CA LEU A 3 7.81 1.51 0.69
C LEU A 3 6.60 1.05 -0.12
N CYS A 4 6.50 -0.27 -0.28
CA CYS A 4 5.32 -0.95 -0.80
C CYS A 4 4.65 -1.71 0.35
N ILE A 5 3.33 -1.57 0.48
CA ILE A 5 2.53 -2.35 1.44
C ILE A 5 1.87 -3.51 0.72
N VAL A 6 1.88 -4.69 1.34
CA VAL A 6 1.21 -5.89 0.81
C VAL A 6 0.05 -6.26 1.74
N GLY A 7 -1.18 -6.13 1.22
CA GLY A 7 -2.41 -6.44 1.95
C GLY A 7 -3.11 -5.21 2.53
N SER A 8 -4.20 -5.47 3.26
CA SER A 8 -5.07 -4.45 3.85
C SER A 8 -5.60 -4.85 5.24
N GLY A 9 -4.84 -5.69 5.95
CA GLY A 9 -5.20 -6.19 7.28
C GLY A 9 -4.95 -5.15 8.38
N MET A 10 -5.31 -5.49 9.62
CA MET A 10 -5.29 -4.55 10.76
C MET A 10 -3.93 -3.87 10.98
N ILE A 11 -2.83 -4.61 10.81
CA ILE A 11 -1.45 -4.07 10.93
C ILE A 11 -1.18 -2.97 9.88
N VAL A 12 -1.72 -3.12 8.67
CA VAL A 12 -1.55 -2.12 7.61
C VAL A 12 -2.24 -0.81 8.00
N TRP A 13 -3.43 -0.89 8.59
CA TRP A 13 -4.16 0.28 9.06
C TRP A 13 -3.40 1.02 10.16
N ASP A 14 -2.91 0.30 11.16
CA ASP A 14 -2.12 0.88 12.25
C ASP A 14 -0.83 1.50 11.70
N PHE A 15 -0.13 0.82 10.80
CA PHE A 15 1.07 1.37 10.15
C PHE A 15 0.77 2.62 9.34
N LEU A 16 -0.34 2.65 8.58
CA LEU A 16 -0.74 3.82 7.81
C LEU A 16 -1.01 5.03 8.71
N THR A 17 -1.56 4.84 9.91
CA THR A 17 -1.82 5.95 10.85
C THR A 17 -0.54 6.63 11.34
N ILE A 18 0.58 5.91 11.40
CA ILE A 18 1.87 6.49 11.82
C ILE A 18 2.68 7.09 10.66
N THR A 19 2.32 6.79 9.41
CA THR A 19 3.08 7.25 8.24
C THR A 19 3.24 8.77 8.09
N PRO A 20 2.30 9.62 8.53
CA PRO A 20 2.51 11.07 8.55
C PRO A 20 3.69 11.51 9.43
N TYR A 21 4.08 10.71 10.43
CA TYR A 21 5.21 10.99 11.32
C TYR A 21 6.54 10.42 10.80
N LEU A 22 6.51 9.66 9.69
CA LEU A 22 7.68 9.02 9.09
C LEU A 22 8.24 9.89 7.97
N ASN A 23 8.91 10.99 8.32
CA ASN A 23 9.41 12.01 7.37
C ASN A 23 10.40 11.49 6.31
N LYS A 24 10.90 10.26 6.44
CA LYS A 24 11.87 9.63 5.52
C LYS A 24 11.26 8.50 4.69
N ILE A 25 9.96 8.25 4.77
CA ILE A 25 9.28 7.14 4.09
C ILE A 25 8.21 7.68 3.14
N GLU A 26 8.27 7.24 1.89
CA GLU A 26 7.24 7.54 0.89
C GLU A 26 6.50 6.22 0.56
N LEU A 27 5.19 6.21 0.77
CA LEU A 27 4.32 5.11 0.37
C LEU A 27 4.05 5.21 -1.13
N ILE A 28 4.72 4.37 -1.90
CA ILE A 28 4.65 4.41 -3.36
C ILE A 28 3.66 3.43 -3.94
N ALA A 29 3.31 2.37 -3.20
CA ALA A 29 2.50 1.28 -3.71
C ALA A 29 1.73 0.52 -2.62
N ILE A 30 0.54 0.02 -2.98
CA ILE A 30 -0.20 -0.98 -2.20
C ILE A 30 -0.56 -2.17 -3.10
N TYR A 31 -0.16 -3.36 -2.66
CA TYR A 31 -0.60 -4.62 -3.23
C TYR A 31 -1.84 -5.12 -2.50
N TYR A 32 -2.82 -5.61 -3.25
CA TYR A 32 -4.09 -6.09 -2.72
C TYR A 32 -4.56 -7.33 -3.46
N THR A 33 -5.48 -8.06 -2.85
CA THR A 33 -6.17 -9.17 -3.52
C THR A 33 -7.53 -8.69 -4.03
N LYS A 34 -8.14 -9.38 -5.00
CA LYS A 34 -9.48 -9.03 -5.50
C LYS A 34 -10.51 -8.84 -4.38
N ARG A 35 -10.43 -9.62 -3.30
CA ARG A 35 -11.31 -9.50 -2.14
C ARG A 35 -11.16 -8.17 -1.38
N SER A 36 -9.96 -7.61 -1.38
CA SER A 36 -9.62 -6.40 -0.62
C SER A 36 -9.49 -5.15 -1.49
N GLU A 37 -9.88 -5.21 -2.77
CA GLU A 37 -9.73 -4.10 -3.72
C GLU A 37 -10.42 -2.81 -3.25
N ALA A 38 -11.66 -2.91 -2.76
CA ALA A 38 -12.41 -1.75 -2.29
C ALA A 38 -11.69 -1.07 -1.11
N VAL A 39 -11.23 -1.86 -0.15
CA VAL A 39 -10.48 -1.36 1.02
C VAL A 39 -9.17 -0.72 0.59
N SER A 40 -8.43 -1.34 -0.32
CA SER A 40 -7.16 -0.80 -0.80
C SER A 40 -7.31 0.46 -1.63
N LYS A 41 -8.42 0.64 -2.37
CA LYS A 41 -8.73 1.90 -3.08
C LYS A 41 -9.00 3.05 -2.11
N ASP A 42 -9.74 2.78 -1.05
CA ASP A 42 -10.01 3.76 0.01
C ASP A 42 -8.70 4.19 0.69
N LEU A 43 -7.87 3.22 1.09
CA LEU A 43 -6.56 3.49 1.68
C LEU A 43 -5.62 4.24 0.73
N ALA A 44 -5.58 3.86 -0.56
CA ALA A 44 -4.74 4.55 -1.53
C ALA A 44 -5.14 6.02 -1.70
N SER A 45 -6.45 6.30 -1.71
CA SER A 45 -6.97 7.66 -1.80
C SER A 45 -6.65 8.46 -0.53
N LYS A 46 -6.88 7.86 0.64
CA LYS A 46 -6.68 8.51 1.94
C LYS A 46 -5.21 8.83 2.24
N TYR A 47 -4.30 7.97 1.81
CA TYR A 47 -2.86 8.09 2.07
C TYR A 47 -2.04 8.49 0.84
N ASN A 48 -2.69 8.95 -0.24
CA ASN A 48 -2.06 9.39 -1.50
C ASN A 48 -1.07 8.36 -2.10
N ILE A 49 -1.43 7.08 -2.05
CA ILE A 49 -0.60 6.00 -2.59
C ILE A 49 -0.77 5.95 -4.12
N LYS A 50 0.33 6.18 -4.85
CA LYS A 50 0.30 6.36 -6.31
C LYS A 50 0.07 5.07 -7.11
N ASN A 51 0.55 3.94 -6.62
CA ASN A 51 0.48 2.66 -7.35
C ASN A 51 -0.35 1.62 -6.60
N MET A 52 -1.13 0.86 -7.36
CA MET A 52 -2.03 -0.16 -6.87
C MET A 52 -1.83 -1.42 -7.70
N PHE A 53 -1.49 -2.54 -7.05
CA PHE A 53 -1.20 -3.81 -7.71
C PHE A 53 -2.13 -4.91 -7.21
N SER A 54 -2.77 -5.64 -8.13
CA SER A 54 -3.66 -6.76 -7.80
C SER A 54 -3.09 -8.13 -8.16
N ASN A 55 -1.92 -8.17 -8.80
CA ASN A 55 -1.28 -9.39 -9.28
C ASN A 55 0.14 -9.54 -8.71
N TYR A 56 0.33 -10.53 -7.83
CA TYR A 56 1.60 -10.77 -7.14
C TYR A 56 2.72 -11.10 -8.13
N SER A 57 2.39 -11.77 -9.23
CA SER A 57 3.34 -12.17 -10.28
C SER A 57 3.92 -10.97 -11.06
N GLN A 58 3.30 -9.79 -10.97
CA GLN A 58 3.82 -8.58 -11.59
C GLN A 58 4.84 -7.85 -10.70
N TYR A 59 4.92 -8.20 -9.41
CA TYR A 59 5.77 -7.54 -8.42
C TYR A 59 7.26 -7.92 -8.54
N SER A 60 7.58 -9.17 -8.90
CA SER A 60 8.96 -9.68 -8.88
C SER A 60 9.80 -9.36 -10.12
N SER A 61 9.23 -8.74 -11.16
CA SER A 61 9.94 -8.49 -12.43
C SER A 61 10.42 -7.04 -12.61
N ARG A 62 10.16 -6.16 -11.63
CA ARG A 62 10.35 -4.70 -11.78
C ARG A 62 11.35 -4.06 -10.81
N TYR A 63 11.99 -4.85 -9.95
CA TYR A 63 13.01 -4.41 -8.99
C TYR A 63 14.09 -5.47 -8.83
#